data_AF-A0A350IML7-F1
#
_entry.id   AF-A0A350IML7-F1
#
_cell.length_a   1.000
_cell.length_b   1.000
_cell.length_c   1.000
_cell.angle_alpha   90.00
_cell.angle_beta   90.00
_cell.angle_gamma   90.00
#
_symmetry.space_group_name_H-M   'P 1'
#
loop_
_entity.id
_entity.type
_entity.pdbx_description
1 polymer ?
#
loop_
_entity_poly.entity_id
_entity_poly.type
_entity_poly.pdbx_seq_one_letter_code
_entity_poly.pdbx_strand_id
1 'polypeptide(L)'
;MALLLNGKAEIVLQGRGFLQDEDSLMKEYNVKLQEPWEFAKDILVFYTNIDNPTDTLNARDIEEYFANPKLTAKNSLKINWNPEFVIPNPNSSVYANFRHFVLKDGKTQRKLKVLQTFDSVKNYVVKNKNAVGIGYYGQIVGDLRFRPIMLGYYDSTGQHITPKTIHQSYIVQELYPYIVSYRAYLFSERKNVAFWCATFFAREASVQTFIKNYGLVPGYAKFVLIKED
;
A
#
# COMPACT_ATOMS: atom_id res chain seq x y z
N MET A 1 -7.42 10.34 -9.85
CA MET A 1 -7.10 10.54 -11.28
C MET A 1 -8.23 11.16 -12.11
N ALA A 2 -9.47 10.67 -12.02
CA ALA A 2 -10.59 11.17 -12.86
C ALA A 2 -10.76 12.71 -12.88
N LEU A 3 -10.55 13.38 -11.74
CA LEU A 3 -10.59 14.85 -11.66
C LEU A 3 -9.45 15.55 -12.41
N LEU A 4 -8.27 14.93 -12.47
CA LEU A 4 -7.19 15.41 -13.32
C LEU A 4 -7.61 15.21 -14.78
N LEU A 5 -7.95 13.98 -15.18
CA LEU A 5 -8.28 13.64 -16.56
C LEU A 5 -9.44 14.46 -17.18
N ASN A 6 -10.41 14.92 -16.37
CA ASN A 6 -11.51 15.76 -16.85
C ASN A 6 -11.26 17.28 -16.71
N GLY A 7 -10.04 17.69 -16.35
CA GLY A 7 -9.64 19.09 -16.22
C GLY A 7 -10.21 19.82 -15.01
N LYS A 8 -10.89 19.15 -14.07
CA LYS A 8 -11.45 19.76 -12.85
C LYS A 8 -10.43 19.94 -11.73
N ALA A 9 -9.28 19.31 -11.83
CA ALA A 9 -8.16 19.48 -10.92
C ALA A 9 -6.87 19.68 -11.73
N GLU A 10 -6.00 20.58 -11.25
CA GLU A 10 -4.68 20.80 -11.86
C GLU A 10 -3.60 19.86 -11.29
N ILE A 11 -3.84 19.30 -10.10
CA ILE A 11 -2.96 18.37 -9.39
C ILE A 11 -3.80 17.27 -8.71
N VAL A 12 -3.28 16.05 -8.71
CA VAL A 12 -3.82 14.94 -7.92
C VAL A 12 -2.70 14.25 -7.16
N LEU A 13 -2.84 14.11 -5.85
CA LEU A 13 -1.97 13.30 -5.01
C LEU A 13 -2.55 11.89 -4.92
N GLN A 14 -1.76 10.87 -5.27
CA GLN A 14 -2.26 9.50 -5.37
C GLN A 14 -1.20 8.48 -4.97
N GLY A 15 -1.61 7.49 -4.18
CA GLY A 15 -0.78 6.36 -3.74
C GLY A 15 -1.00 5.10 -4.54
N ARG A 16 -1.31 5.19 -5.84
CA ARG A 16 -1.47 4.06 -6.75
C ARG A 16 -1.14 4.49 -8.16
N GLY A 17 -0.72 3.54 -9.00
CA GLY A 17 -0.63 3.74 -10.44
C GLY A 17 -2.00 4.01 -11.10
N PHE A 18 -1.98 4.18 -12.41
CA PHE A 18 -3.20 4.24 -13.21
C PHE A 18 -3.95 2.92 -13.13
N LEU A 19 -5.27 3.00 -13.05
CA LEU A 19 -6.12 1.84 -13.28
C LEU A 19 -6.16 1.52 -14.78
N GLN A 20 -6.55 0.29 -15.12
CA GLN A 20 -6.61 -0.17 -16.51
C GLN A 20 -7.51 0.71 -17.39
N ASP A 21 -8.65 1.16 -16.87
CA ASP A 21 -9.55 2.09 -17.55
C ASP A 21 -8.93 3.48 -17.72
N GLU A 22 -8.24 3.99 -16.69
CA GLU A 22 -7.48 5.24 -16.76
C GLU A 22 -6.37 5.15 -17.82
N ASP A 23 -5.61 4.05 -17.87
CA ASP A 23 -4.57 3.78 -18.88
C ASP A 23 -5.15 3.69 -20.29
N SER A 24 -6.29 3.02 -20.46
CA SER A 24 -7.00 2.94 -21.74
C SER A 24 -7.42 4.32 -22.22
N LEU A 25 -7.99 5.15 -21.35
CA LEU A 25 -8.38 6.51 -21.68
C LEU A 25 -7.16 7.37 -22.03
N MET A 26 -6.07 7.27 -21.26
CA MET A 26 -4.86 8.04 -21.57
C MET A 26 -4.28 7.67 -22.94
N LYS A 27 -4.29 6.39 -23.30
CA LYS A 27 -3.83 5.92 -24.61
C LYS A 27 -4.75 6.40 -25.74
N GLU A 28 -6.06 6.25 -25.58
CA GLU A 28 -7.06 6.65 -26.58
C GLU A 28 -7.00 8.16 -26.87
N TYR A 29 -6.87 8.97 -25.82
CA TYR A 29 -6.82 10.43 -25.94
C TYR A 29 -5.39 11.00 -26.07
N ASN A 30 -4.37 10.14 -26.22
CA ASN A 30 -2.95 10.51 -26.30
C ASN A 30 -2.53 11.50 -25.19
N VAL A 31 -3.04 11.28 -23.98
CA VAL A 31 -2.73 12.09 -22.81
C VAL A 31 -1.30 11.81 -22.38
N LYS A 32 -0.45 12.84 -22.44
CA LYS A 32 0.91 12.80 -21.91
C LYS A 32 0.94 13.51 -20.56
N LEU A 33 1.07 12.75 -19.49
CA LEU A 33 1.37 13.27 -18.17
C LEU A 33 2.87 13.40 -17.99
N GLN A 34 3.26 14.35 -17.15
CA GLN A 34 4.64 14.47 -16.72
C GLN A 34 5.01 13.35 -15.76
N GLU A 35 6.30 13.07 -15.66
CA GLU A 35 6.82 12.16 -14.64
C GLU A 35 6.37 12.66 -13.26
N PRO A 36 5.57 11.87 -12.54
CA PRO A 36 4.95 12.35 -11.32
C PRO A 36 5.97 12.42 -10.18
N TRP A 37 5.89 13.46 -9.35
CA TRP A 37 6.81 13.61 -8.23
C TRP A 37 6.43 12.68 -7.08
N GLU A 38 7.29 11.73 -6.77
CA GLU A 38 7.17 10.90 -5.57
C GLU A 38 7.47 11.75 -4.33
N PHE A 39 6.54 11.82 -3.38
CA PHE A 39 6.73 12.60 -2.16
C PHE A 39 6.82 11.74 -0.90
N ALA A 40 6.34 10.51 -0.93
CA ALA A 40 6.45 9.55 0.17
C ALA A 40 6.34 8.10 -0.31
N LYS A 41 6.89 7.16 0.47
CA LYS A 41 6.60 5.73 0.36
C LYS A 41 5.93 5.21 1.64
N ASP A 42 5.07 4.24 1.45
CA ASP A 42 4.33 3.50 2.46
C ASP A 42 4.34 2.02 2.08
N ILE A 43 3.61 1.20 2.81
CA ILE A 43 3.46 -0.21 2.49
C ILE A 43 2.01 -0.65 2.63
N LEU A 44 1.59 -1.54 1.73
CA LEU A 44 0.35 -2.27 1.88
C LEU A 44 0.55 -3.39 2.91
N VAL A 45 -0.19 -3.32 4.02
CA VAL A 45 -0.08 -4.25 5.13
C VAL A 45 -1.36 -5.05 5.33
N PHE A 46 -1.18 -6.26 5.84
CA PHE A 46 -2.22 -7.02 6.48
C PHE A 46 -2.14 -6.76 7.98
N TYR A 47 -3.26 -6.53 8.64
CA TYR A 47 -3.28 -6.23 10.07
C TYR A 47 -4.45 -6.91 10.76
N THR A 48 -4.26 -7.26 12.02
CA THR A 48 -5.27 -7.91 12.86
C THR A 48 -5.50 -7.07 14.11
N ASN A 49 -6.50 -7.46 14.91
CA ASN A 49 -6.55 -6.96 16.27
C ASN A 49 -5.40 -7.53 17.11
N ILE A 50 -5.08 -6.86 18.21
CA ILE A 50 -3.93 -7.23 19.07
C ILE A 50 -4.06 -8.64 19.66
N ASP A 51 -5.28 -9.12 19.89
CA ASP A 51 -5.58 -10.43 20.47
C ASP A 51 -5.37 -11.61 19.51
N ASN A 52 -5.19 -11.37 18.20
CA ASN A 52 -4.99 -12.45 17.23
C ASN A 52 -3.63 -13.16 17.50
N PRO A 53 -3.50 -14.48 17.28
CA PRO A 53 -2.22 -15.16 17.52
C PRO A 53 -1.22 -15.01 16.35
N THR A 54 -1.65 -14.57 15.18
CA THR A 54 -0.80 -14.48 13.98
C THR A 54 -0.04 -13.16 13.95
N ASP A 55 1.29 -13.25 13.92
CA ASP A 55 2.23 -12.13 13.88
C ASP A 55 3.02 -12.06 12.56
N THR A 56 3.15 -13.19 11.87
CA THR A 56 3.97 -13.36 10.66
C THR A 56 3.21 -14.15 9.59
N LEU A 57 3.42 -13.78 8.32
CA LEU A 57 2.97 -14.53 7.14
C LEU A 57 4.03 -14.42 6.04
N ASN A 58 3.89 -15.23 4.98
CA ASN A 58 4.70 -15.10 3.77
C ASN A 58 3.87 -14.50 2.64
N ALA A 59 4.42 -13.52 1.92
CA ALA A 59 3.80 -12.88 0.78
C ALA A 59 3.35 -13.88 -0.29
N ARG A 60 4.19 -14.87 -0.62
CA ARG A 60 3.86 -15.91 -1.60
C ARG A 60 2.69 -16.77 -1.12
N ASP A 61 2.70 -17.15 0.16
CA ASP A 61 1.60 -17.93 0.76
C ASP A 61 0.28 -17.14 0.67
N ILE A 62 0.32 -15.81 0.90
CA ILE A 62 -0.85 -14.92 0.75
C ILE A 62 -1.32 -14.86 -0.72
N GLU A 63 -0.41 -14.66 -1.66
CA GLU A 63 -0.71 -14.60 -3.09
C GLU A 63 -1.35 -15.90 -3.58
N GLU A 64 -0.76 -17.05 -3.24
CA GLU A 64 -1.27 -18.38 -3.57
C GLU A 64 -2.64 -18.64 -2.92
N TYR A 65 -2.82 -18.21 -1.66
CA TYR A 65 -4.10 -18.30 -0.97
C TYR A 65 -5.19 -17.60 -1.79
N PHE A 66 -4.99 -16.34 -2.20
CA PHE A 66 -6.02 -15.60 -2.96
C PHE A 66 -6.22 -16.07 -4.40
N ALA A 67 -5.21 -16.68 -5.01
CA ALA A 67 -5.28 -17.19 -6.37
C ALA A 67 -5.94 -18.59 -6.47
N ASN A 68 -5.84 -19.43 -5.44
CA ASN A 68 -6.30 -20.82 -5.50
C ASN A 68 -7.41 -21.13 -4.48
N PRO A 69 -8.67 -21.35 -4.91
CA PRO A 69 -9.79 -21.60 -4.01
C PRO A 69 -9.70 -22.95 -3.27
N LYS A 70 -8.89 -23.90 -3.77
CA LYS A 70 -8.72 -25.23 -3.15
C LYS A 70 -7.83 -25.19 -1.90
N LEU A 71 -7.00 -24.16 -1.76
CA LEU A 71 -6.14 -24.02 -0.59
C LEU A 71 -6.96 -23.61 0.63
N THR A 72 -6.66 -24.19 1.79
CA THR A 72 -7.20 -23.73 3.07
C THR A 72 -6.23 -22.75 3.70
N ALA A 73 -6.71 -21.95 4.66
CA ALA A 73 -5.85 -21.06 5.42
C ALA A 73 -4.74 -21.82 6.17
N LYS A 74 -5.03 -23.05 6.61
CA LYS A 74 -4.05 -23.95 7.23
C LYS A 74 -2.96 -24.38 6.27
N ASN A 75 -3.33 -24.77 5.05
CA ASN A 75 -2.36 -25.33 4.09
C ASN A 75 -1.50 -24.27 3.43
N SER A 76 -2.02 -23.06 3.25
CA SER A 76 -1.33 -21.98 2.57
C SER A 76 -0.74 -20.98 3.57
N LEU A 77 -1.57 -20.32 4.36
CA LEU A 77 -1.14 -19.29 5.32
C LEU A 77 -0.55 -19.86 6.62
N LYS A 78 -0.58 -21.19 6.81
CA LYS A 78 -0.07 -21.88 8.02
C LYS A 78 -0.77 -21.44 9.32
N ILE A 79 -2.04 -21.04 9.22
CA ILE A 79 -2.87 -20.65 10.37
C ILE A 79 -4.00 -21.65 10.64
N ASN A 80 -4.31 -21.89 11.92
CA ASN A 80 -5.31 -22.88 12.35
C ASN A 80 -6.73 -22.32 12.48
N TRP A 81 -6.97 -21.10 12.02
CA TRP A 81 -8.27 -20.44 12.07
C TRP A 81 -8.68 -19.98 10.67
N ASN A 82 -9.97 -19.66 10.47
CA ASN A 82 -10.47 -19.23 9.18
C ASN A 82 -10.52 -17.69 9.10
N PRO A 83 -9.62 -17.06 8.33
CA PRO A 83 -9.56 -15.61 8.23
C PRO A 83 -10.67 -15.03 7.36
N GLU A 84 -11.29 -13.96 7.86
CA GLU A 84 -12.12 -13.08 7.05
C GLU A 84 -11.28 -11.87 6.64
N PHE A 85 -10.92 -11.79 5.36
CA PHE A 85 -10.18 -10.66 4.83
C PHE A 85 -11.10 -9.49 4.55
N VAL A 86 -10.75 -8.31 5.07
CA VAL A 86 -11.57 -7.11 5.04
C VAL A 86 -10.78 -6.00 4.38
N ILE A 87 -11.36 -5.37 3.37
CA ILE A 87 -10.71 -4.36 2.54
C ILE A 87 -11.65 -3.18 2.29
N PRO A 88 -11.14 -1.95 2.10
CA PRO A 88 -11.97 -0.84 1.68
C PRO A 88 -12.57 -1.05 0.29
N ASN A 89 -13.46 -0.14 -0.10
CA ASN A 89 -14.19 -0.22 -1.37
C ASN A 89 -13.26 -0.36 -2.60
N PRO A 90 -13.77 -0.89 -3.74
CA PRO A 90 -12.95 -1.15 -4.92
C PRO A 90 -12.36 0.10 -5.59
N ASN A 91 -12.93 1.28 -5.33
CA ASN A 91 -12.43 2.55 -5.85
C ASN A 91 -11.27 3.13 -5.01
N SER A 92 -10.93 2.49 -3.89
CA SER A 92 -9.83 2.92 -3.02
C SER A 92 -8.46 2.54 -3.58
N SER A 93 -7.44 3.35 -3.24
CA SER A 93 -6.05 3.05 -3.59
C SER A 93 -5.56 1.74 -2.95
N VAL A 94 -6.06 1.43 -1.74
CA VAL A 94 -5.76 0.17 -1.03
C VAL A 94 -6.20 -1.03 -1.87
N TYR A 95 -7.43 -1.01 -2.38
CA TYR A 95 -7.94 -2.11 -3.22
C TYR A 95 -7.16 -2.24 -4.52
N ALA A 96 -6.85 -1.12 -5.18
CA ALA A 96 -6.04 -1.12 -6.40
C ALA A 96 -4.65 -1.72 -6.17
N ASN A 97 -3.95 -1.31 -5.11
CA ASN A 97 -2.64 -1.84 -4.78
C ASN A 97 -2.70 -3.29 -4.30
N PHE A 98 -3.74 -3.71 -3.58
CA PHE A 98 -3.96 -5.11 -3.28
C PHE A 98 -4.11 -5.95 -4.55
N ARG A 99 -4.91 -5.49 -5.51
CA ARG A 99 -5.04 -6.16 -6.81
C ARG A 99 -3.69 -6.24 -7.53
N HIS A 100 -2.94 -5.15 -7.57
CA HIS A 100 -1.65 -5.10 -8.26
C HIS A 100 -0.61 -6.01 -7.60
N PHE A 101 -0.37 -5.83 -6.30
CA PHE A 101 0.69 -6.53 -5.59
C PHE A 101 0.35 -7.97 -5.24
N VAL A 102 -0.86 -8.24 -4.76
CA VAL A 102 -1.24 -9.54 -4.21
C VAL A 102 -1.92 -10.42 -5.26
N LEU A 103 -2.80 -9.84 -6.09
CA LEU A 103 -3.48 -10.60 -7.14
C LEU A 103 -2.73 -10.60 -8.47
N LYS A 104 -1.60 -9.87 -8.59
CA LYS A 104 -0.84 -9.67 -9.83
C LYS A 104 -1.75 -9.26 -10.99
N ASP A 105 -2.63 -8.29 -10.71
CA ASP A 105 -3.67 -7.77 -11.61
C ASP A 105 -4.77 -8.75 -12.05
N GLY A 106 -4.75 -9.98 -11.52
CA GLY A 106 -5.76 -11.01 -11.72
C GLY A 106 -7.04 -10.81 -10.90
N LYS A 107 -7.90 -11.84 -10.91
CA LYS A 107 -9.13 -11.89 -10.12
C LYS A 107 -8.90 -12.73 -8.87
N THR A 108 -9.41 -12.25 -7.73
CA THR A 108 -9.43 -13.07 -6.52
C THR A 108 -10.42 -14.23 -6.70
N GLN A 109 -10.03 -15.43 -6.26
CA GLN A 109 -10.90 -16.60 -6.20
C GLN A 109 -11.56 -16.76 -4.82
N ARG A 110 -11.43 -15.75 -3.95
CA ARG A 110 -11.97 -15.75 -2.59
C ARG A 110 -12.90 -14.59 -2.34
N LYS A 111 -13.81 -14.80 -1.38
CA LYS A 111 -14.69 -13.75 -0.89
C LYS A 111 -13.90 -12.79 0.00
N LEU A 112 -13.88 -11.53 -0.39
CA LEU A 112 -13.40 -10.42 0.43
C LEU A 112 -14.59 -9.70 1.04
N LYS A 113 -14.47 -9.30 2.31
CA LYS A 113 -15.44 -8.39 2.92
C LYS A 113 -15.08 -6.97 2.55
N VAL A 114 -15.88 -6.37 1.69
CA VAL A 114 -15.67 -5.00 1.23
C VAL A 114 -16.49 -4.05 2.11
N LEU A 115 -15.83 -3.03 2.65
CA LEU A 115 -16.48 -1.97 3.44
C LEU A 115 -16.26 -0.61 2.80
N GLN A 116 -17.19 0.32 3.05
CA GLN A 116 -17.22 1.61 2.35
C GLN A 116 -16.00 2.48 2.66
N THR A 117 -15.57 2.54 3.91
CA THR A 117 -14.48 3.42 4.35
C THR A 117 -13.42 2.63 5.10
N PHE A 118 -12.21 3.17 5.12
CA PHE A 118 -11.12 2.59 5.89
C PHE A 118 -11.44 2.53 7.40
N ASP A 119 -12.09 3.56 7.96
CA ASP A 119 -12.54 3.52 9.36
C ASP A 119 -13.52 2.39 9.64
N SER A 120 -14.37 2.04 8.67
CA SER A 120 -15.25 0.87 8.77
C SER A 120 -14.45 -0.43 8.83
N VAL A 121 -13.36 -0.54 8.06
CA VAL A 121 -12.44 -1.69 8.11
C VAL A 121 -11.77 -1.79 9.49
N LYS A 122 -11.21 -0.69 9.99
CA LYS A 122 -10.62 -0.63 11.34
C LYS A 122 -11.60 -1.09 12.41
N ASN A 123 -12.80 -0.52 12.42
CA ASN A 123 -13.84 -0.87 13.38
C ASN A 123 -14.26 -2.34 13.29
N TYR A 124 -14.29 -2.91 12.09
CA TYR A 124 -14.60 -4.32 11.90
C TYR A 124 -13.49 -5.23 12.44
N VAL A 125 -12.23 -4.93 12.15
CA VAL A 125 -11.08 -5.72 12.59
C VAL A 125 -10.95 -5.73 14.11
N VAL A 126 -11.18 -4.61 14.79
CA VAL A 126 -11.18 -4.56 16.26
C VAL A 126 -12.22 -5.50 16.86
N LYS A 127 -13.44 -5.51 16.30
CA LYS A 127 -14.58 -6.28 16.82
C LYS A 127 -14.47 -7.78 16.57
N ASN A 128 -13.68 -8.22 15.59
CA ASN A 128 -13.65 -9.61 15.13
C ASN A 128 -12.22 -10.17 15.18
N LYS A 129 -11.96 -11.13 16.09
CA LYS A 129 -10.64 -11.74 16.27
C LYS A 129 -10.12 -12.49 15.04
N ASN A 130 -11.03 -12.97 14.18
CA ASN A 130 -10.70 -13.65 12.94
C ASN A 130 -10.69 -12.74 11.70
N ALA A 131 -10.76 -11.41 11.88
CA ALA A 131 -10.70 -10.49 10.75
C ALA A 131 -9.26 -10.05 10.48
N VAL A 132 -8.88 -10.05 9.20
CA VAL A 132 -7.62 -9.49 8.71
C VAL A 132 -7.93 -8.28 7.84
N GLY A 133 -7.58 -7.09 8.33
CA GLY A 133 -7.68 -5.86 7.57
C GLY A 133 -6.56 -5.74 6.54
N ILE A 134 -6.88 -5.15 5.39
CA ILE A 134 -5.93 -4.76 4.36
C ILE A 134 -5.95 -3.24 4.27
N GLY A 135 -4.78 -2.61 4.37
CA GLY A 135 -4.66 -1.16 4.41
C GLY A 135 -3.22 -0.69 4.28
N TYR A 136 -2.99 0.60 4.44
CA TYR A 136 -1.63 1.13 4.51
C TYR A 136 -1.14 1.24 5.94
N TYR A 137 0.17 1.05 6.14
CA TYR A 137 0.77 1.12 7.47
C TYR A 137 0.56 2.50 8.12
N GLY A 138 0.72 3.58 7.35
CA GLY A 138 0.46 4.94 7.83
C GLY A 138 -0.96 5.16 8.36
N GLN A 139 -1.93 4.29 8.08
CA GLN A 139 -3.30 4.45 8.57
C GLN A 139 -3.57 3.72 9.91
N ILE A 140 -2.66 2.85 10.33
CA ILE A 140 -2.74 2.10 11.58
C ILE A 140 -1.55 2.37 12.52
N VAL A 141 -0.50 3.04 12.04
CA VAL A 141 0.65 3.42 12.85
C VAL A 141 0.22 4.21 14.10
N GLY A 142 0.74 3.81 15.26
CA GLY A 142 0.40 4.40 16.56
C GLY A 142 -0.95 3.98 17.16
N ASP A 143 -1.79 3.24 16.44
CA ASP A 143 -3.06 2.74 16.98
C ASP A 143 -2.87 1.36 17.62
N LEU A 144 -2.76 1.35 18.96
CA LEU A 144 -2.44 0.16 19.77
C LEU A 144 -3.50 -0.96 19.70
N ARG A 145 -4.66 -0.71 19.08
CA ARG A 145 -5.70 -1.74 18.89
C ARG A 145 -5.33 -2.72 17.77
N PHE A 146 -4.42 -2.33 16.89
CA PHE A 146 -4.03 -3.09 15.71
C PHE A 146 -2.60 -3.58 15.84
N ARG A 147 -2.37 -4.77 15.30
CA ARG A 147 -1.02 -5.29 15.08
C ARG A 147 -0.87 -5.57 13.59
N PRO A 148 0.10 -4.94 12.91
CA PRO A 148 0.40 -5.30 11.54
C PRO A 148 1.10 -6.67 11.51
N ILE A 149 0.74 -7.50 10.53
CA ILE A 149 1.37 -8.80 10.29
C ILE A 149 2.68 -8.56 9.51
N MET A 150 3.78 -9.06 10.05
CA MET A 150 5.08 -9.01 9.40
C MET A 150 5.11 -10.00 8.23
N LEU A 151 5.64 -9.56 7.09
CA LEU A 151 5.68 -10.38 5.88
C LEU A 151 7.11 -10.80 5.54
N GLY A 152 7.33 -12.10 5.45
CA GLY A 152 8.48 -12.67 4.73
C GLY A 152 8.15 -12.80 3.25
N TYR A 153 9.17 -12.85 2.40
CA TYR A 153 8.97 -12.99 0.95
C TYR A 153 10.18 -13.65 0.30
N TYR A 154 10.04 -13.99 -0.98
CA TYR A 154 11.16 -14.48 -1.80
C TYR A 154 11.57 -13.34 -2.73
N ASP A 155 12.86 -13.05 -2.77
CA ASP A 155 13.39 -12.03 -3.67
C ASP A 155 13.49 -12.54 -5.12
N SER A 156 13.99 -11.70 -6.03
CA SER A 156 14.18 -12.05 -7.45
C SER A 156 15.21 -13.16 -7.67
N THR A 157 16.09 -13.41 -6.71
CA THR A 157 17.08 -14.50 -6.75
C THR A 157 16.53 -15.83 -6.22
N GLY A 158 15.30 -15.80 -5.67
CA GLY A 158 14.67 -16.94 -5.02
C GLY A 158 15.11 -17.13 -3.56
N GLN A 159 15.90 -16.19 -3.00
CA GLN A 159 16.28 -16.23 -1.60
C GLN A 159 15.09 -15.85 -0.72
N HIS A 160 14.87 -16.64 0.35
CA HIS A 160 13.86 -16.31 1.34
C HIS A 160 14.35 -15.20 2.26
N ILE A 161 13.63 -14.09 2.27
CA ILE A 161 13.82 -12.98 3.20
C ILE A 161 12.86 -13.18 4.38
N THR A 162 13.42 -13.29 5.58
CA THR A 162 12.64 -13.46 6.80
C THR A 162 11.79 -12.23 7.10
N PRO A 163 10.59 -12.41 7.68
CA PRO A 163 9.75 -11.29 8.07
C PRO A 163 10.52 -10.29 8.92
N LYS A 164 10.49 -9.01 8.52
CA LYS A 164 11.07 -7.91 9.28
C LYS A 164 9.97 -7.13 9.98
N THR A 165 10.33 -6.51 11.10
CA THR A 165 9.48 -5.50 11.73
C THR A 165 9.16 -4.41 10.73
N ILE A 166 7.92 -3.93 10.73
CA ILE A 166 7.52 -2.85 9.84
C ILE A 166 8.10 -1.53 10.35
N HIS A 167 9.13 -1.04 9.64
CA HIS A 167 9.83 0.20 9.96
C HIS A 167 10.33 0.87 8.69
N GLN A 168 10.43 2.20 8.71
CA GLN A 168 10.86 3.03 7.58
C GLN A 168 12.22 2.58 6.99
N SER A 169 13.16 2.16 7.83
CA SER A 169 14.49 1.70 7.38
C SER A 169 14.43 0.48 6.48
N TYR A 170 13.50 -0.45 6.72
CA TYR A 170 13.34 -1.64 5.87
C TYR A 170 12.61 -1.30 4.57
N ILE A 171 11.72 -0.31 4.58
CA ILE A 171 11.08 0.21 3.36
C ILE A 171 12.14 0.89 2.46
N VAL A 172 13.07 1.67 3.05
CA VAL A 172 14.19 2.30 2.33
C VAL A 172 15.11 1.25 1.71
N GLN A 173 15.35 0.14 2.40
CA GLN A 173 16.16 -0.98 1.91
C GLN A 173 15.41 -1.91 0.95
N GLU A 174 14.15 -1.61 0.65
CA GLU A 174 13.28 -2.47 -0.19
C GLU A 174 13.09 -3.88 0.38
N LEU A 175 13.19 -4.00 1.71
CA LEU A 175 13.03 -5.23 2.48
C LEU A 175 11.57 -5.47 2.90
N TYR A 176 10.62 -5.09 2.03
CA TYR A 176 9.19 -5.35 2.19
C TYR A 176 8.53 -5.58 0.82
N PRO A 177 7.64 -6.57 0.67
CA PRO A 177 7.17 -7.00 -0.66
C PRO A 177 6.19 -6.03 -1.33
N TYR A 178 5.44 -5.22 -0.55
CA TYR A 178 4.32 -4.42 -1.06
C TYR A 178 4.51 -2.92 -0.79
N ILE A 179 5.58 -2.35 -1.35
CA ILE A 179 5.91 -0.93 -1.21
C ILE A 179 5.03 -0.08 -2.14
N VAL A 180 4.41 0.95 -1.57
CA VAL A 180 3.50 1.87 -2.24
C VAL A 180 4.14 3.24 -2.33
N SER A 181 4.23 3.81 -3.53
CA SER A 181 4.68 5.20 -3.73
C SER A 181 3.49 6.15 -3.78
N TYR A 182 3.55 7.23 -2.99
CA TYR A 182 2.67 8.39 -3.11
C TYR A 182 3.28 9.41 -4.06
N ARG A 183 2.50 9.78 -5.07
CA ARG A 183 2.95 10.60 -6.19
C ARG A 183 2.00 11.75 -6.47
N ALA A 184 2.55 12.89 -6.90
CA ALA A 184 1.82 14.04 -7.37
C ALA A 184 1.76 14.03 -8.91
N TYR A 185 0.54 14.01 -9.46
CA TYR A 185 0.27 13.99 -10.90
C TYR A 185 -0.26 15.33 -11.39
N LEU A 186 0.22 15.76 -12.56
CA LEU A 186 -0.07 17.04 -13.19
C LEU A 186 0.10 16.93 -14.71
N PHE A 187 -0.57 17.80 -15.48
CA PHE A 187 -0.44 17.83 -16.95
C PHE A 187 0.72 18.68 -17.47
N SER A 188 1.09 19.75 -16.77
CA SER A 188 1.94 20.80 -17.32
C SER A 188 3.17 21.09 -16.48
N GLU A 189 4.34 21.17 -17.11
CA GLU A 189 5.60 21.61 -16.49
C GLU A 189 5.67 23.12 -16.24
N ARG A 190 4.67 23.88 -16.70
CA ARG A 190 4.63 25.32 -16.44
C ARG A 190 4.70 25.53 -14.93
N LYS A 191 5.57 26.44 -14.50
CA LYS A 191 5.73 26.85 -13.09
C LYS A 191 4.51 27.62 -12.58
N ASN A 192 3.37 26.94 -12.54
CA ASN A 192 2.09 27.42 -12.04
C ASN A 192 1.88 26.99 -10.58
N VAL A 193 0.72 27.29 -10.03
CA VAL A 193 0.38 26.95 -8.64
C VAL A 193 0.44 25.43 -8.42
N ALA A 194 -0.05 24.61 -9.36
CA ALA A 194 0.00 23.16 -9.27
C ALA A 194 1.44 22.62 -9.21
N PHE A 195 2.34 23.14 -10.05
CA PHE A 195 3.76 22.80 -10.04
C PHE A 195 4.38 23.10 -8.67
N TRP A 196 4.15 24.30 -8.14
CA TRP A 196 4.69 24.71 -6.84
C TRP A 196 4.09 23.92 -5.69
N CYS A 197 2.80 23.60 -5.76
CA CYS A 197 2.12 22.75 -4.79
C CYS A 197 2.72 21.34 -4.76
N ALA A 198 2.94 20.73 -5.93
CA ALA A 198 3.56 19.41 -6.01
C ALA A 198 5.01 19.43 -5.52
N THR A 199 5.76 20.48 -5.88
CA THR A 199 7.15 20.69 -5.40
C THR A 199 7.19 20.86 -3.88
N PHE A 200 6.22 21.60 -3.30
CA PHE A 200 6.09 21.78 -1.86
C PHE A 200 5.88 20.43 -1.16
N PHE A 201 4.94 19.60 -1.62
CA PHE A 201 4.74 18.27 -1.03
C PHE A 201 5.97 17.37 -1.14
N ALA A 202 6.64 17.42 -2.29
CA ALA A 202 7.78 16.57 -2.59
C ALA A 202 9.07 16.98 -1.85
N ARG A 203 9.34 18.28 -1.69
CA ARG A 203 10.69 18.76 -1.33
C ARG A 203 10.75 19.65 -0.10
N GLU A 204 9.64 20.26 0.32
CA GLU A 204 9.67 21.19 1.44
C GLU A 204 10.11 20.47 2.73
N ALA A 205 11.07 21.05 3.44
CA ALA A 205 11.68 20.40 4.61
C ALA A 205 10.64 20.12 5.72
N SER A 206 9.71 21.06 5.95
CA SER A 206 8.64 20.88 6.93
C SER A 206 7.69 19.71 6.56
N VAL A 207 7.37 19.54 5.28
CA VAL A 207 6.54 18.43 4.79
C VAL A 207 7.28 17.10 4.89
N GLN A 208 8.54 17.04 4.46
CA GLN A 208 9.35 15.82 4.54
C GLN A 208 9.56 15.39 6.01
N THR A 209 9.73 16.35 6.92
CA THR A 209 9.80 16.09 8.36
C THR A 209 8.48 15.57 8.91
N PHE A 210 7.35 16.16 8.49
CA PHE A 210 6.02 15.66 8.85
C PHE A 210 5.81 14.21 8.41
N ILE A 211 6.12 13.88 7.15
CA ILE A 211 6.01 12.52 6.59
C ILE A 211 6.85 11.52 7.40
N LYS A 212 8.10 11.89 7.70
CA LYS A 212 8.99 11.07 8.54
C LYS A 212 8.40 10.84 9.92
N ASN A 213 7.93 11.88 10.60
CA ASN A 213 7.40 11.79 11.95
C ASN A 213 6.07 11.00 12.00
N TYR A 214 5.33 11.00 10.90
CA TYR A 214 4.10 10.21 10.75
C TYR A 214 4.37 8.71 10.55
N GLY A 215 5.61 8.29 10.30
CA GLY A 215 5.97 6.88 10.10
C GLY A 215 6.06 6.42 8.65
N LEU A 216 5.99 7.34 7.69
CA LEU A 216 6.17 7.08 6.25
C LEU A 216 7.58 7.43 5.80
N VAL A 217 8.05 6.90 4.67
CA VAL A 217 9.38 7.24 4.14
C VAL A 217 9.27 8.50 3.27
N PRO A 218 9.94 9.61 3.60
CA PRO A 218 9.96 10.79 2.72
C PRO A 218 10.61 10.50 1.37
N GLY A 219 10.04 11.02 0.28
CA GLY A 219 10.50 10.76 -1.10
C GLY A 219 11.83 11.43 -1.46
N TYR A 220 12.17 12.56 -0.84
CA TYR A 220 13.37 13.35 -1.16
C TYR A 220 14.39 13.43 -0.01
N ALA A 221 14.21 12.65 1.05
CA ALA A 221 15.18 12.60 2.14
C ALA A 221 16.43 11.77 1.76
N LYS A 222 17.61 12.23 2.21
CA LYS A 222 18.83 11.44 2.15
C LYS A 222 18.91 10.52 3.37
N PHE A 223 18.88 9.22 3.15
CA PHE A 223 19.07 8.22 4.20
C PHE A 223 20.51 7.75 4.21
N VAL A 224 21.16 7.81 5.38
CA VAL A 224 22.47 7.19 5.61
C VAL A 224 22.21 6.00 6.53
N LEU A 225 22.23 4.80 5.96
CA LEU A 225 22.10 3.55 6.71
C LEU A 225 23.49 3.14 7.18
N ILE A 226 23.70 3.13 8.49
CA ILE A 226 24.94 2.64 9.09
C ILE A 226 24.69 1.17 9.42
N LYS A 227 25.46 0.27 8.80
CA LYS A 227 25.43 -1.15 9.10
C LYS A 227 26.29 -1.36 10.35
N GLU A 228 25.74 -1.97 11.39
CA GLU A 228 26.57 -2.47 12.49
C GLU A 228 27.33 -3.70 11.99
N ASP A 229 28.64 -3.71 12.22
CA ASP A 229 29.56 -4.81 11.88
C ASP A 229 29.34 -6.04 12.77
#